data_AF-A0A662TBF5-F1
#
_entry.id   AF-A0A662TBF5-F1
#
_cell.length_a   1.000
_cell.length_b   1.000
_cell.length_c   1.000
_cell.angle_alpha   90.00
_cell.angle_beta   90.00
_cell.angle_gamma   90.00
#
_symmetry.space_group_name_H-M   'P 1'
#
loop_
_entity.id
_entity.type
_entity.pdbx_description
1 polymer ?
#
loop_
_entity_poly.entity_id
_entity_poly.type
_entity_poly.pdbx_seq_one_letter_code
_entity_poly.pdbx_strand_id
1 'polypeptide(L)'
;MGGNNRALIYRHGIHHGLDKLEAGKVLMFWVDKNKWSKEKIKPSRLIEIKPKYIEPEETEVEEEGETESMKTEEKIKEEEKIETETKEAIEVPKDNKENNSEDNESKRDPRLDRIREEHKLLSERYMEMASEIGSIQGSIEEIKREIEDLRKGNADEVMLDVYLSQRGLLTLPKTVKELDERLTRLEFSRFEELKENLETLSNKVSELFGYIESFKEQLSEISVKLEKLEKISLEKEVNEIKIESNLDEEKQFLEDLKKIIPEAEYRVVGDKVIVRTSYIKGKERFEKYRELLKENGYRFDPNTREWYKYLTAREEKNNV
;
A
#
# COMPACT_ATOMS: atom_id res chain seq x y z
N MET A 1 3.05 -32.95 27.35
CA MET A 1 2.75 -31.51 27.46
C MET A 1 3.50 -30.81 26.33
N GLY A 2 2.81 -30.48 25.23
CA GLY A 2 3.38 -29.73 24.12
C GLY A 2 2.62 -28.42 23.99
N GLY A 3 3.21 -27.34 24.49
CA GLY A 3 2.64 -25.99 24.38
C GLY A 3 2.80 -25.48 22.95
N ASN A 4 1.70 -25.47 22.19
CA ASN A 4 1.67 -24.80 20.90
C ASN A 4 1.65 -23.28 21.12
N ASN A 5 2.82 -22.66 21.00
CA ASN A 5 2.96 -21.22 20.89
C ASN A 5 2.23 -20.73 19.63
N ARG A 6 1.04 -20.17 19.81
CA ARG A 6 0.27 -19.51 18.74
C ARG A 6 0.81 -18.10 18.58
N ALA A 7 1.58 -17.86 17.54
CA ALA A 7 1.97 -16.51 17.14
C ALA A 7 0.79 -15.84 16.42
N LEU A 8 0.28 -14.75 17.00
CA LEU A 8 -0.65 -13.84 16.32
C LEU A 8 0.17 -12.93 15.40
N ILE A 9 0.23 -13.26 14.11
CA ILE A 9 0.84 -12.42 13.09
C ILE A 9 -0.24 -11.56 12.46
N TYR A 10 -0.27 -10.26 12.79
CA TYR A 10 -1.11 -9.27 12.11
C TYR A 10 -0.46 -8.87 10.78
N ARG A 11 -0.78 -9.58 9.69
CA ARG A 11 -0.47 -9.08 8.34
C ARG A 11 -1.56 -8.11 7.90
N HIS A 12 -1.17 -6.86 7.64
CA HIS A 12 -2.04 -5.85 7.06
C HIS A 12 -2.39 -6.22 5.62
N GLY A 13 -3.62 -6.69 5.44
CA GLY A 13 -4.26 -7.00 4.17
C GLY A 13 -5.69 -7.42 4.46
N ILE A 14 -6.66 -6.53 4.18
CA ILE A 14 -8.08 -6.80 4.41
C ILE A 14 -8.50 -7.92 3.45
N HIS A 15 -8.75 -9.12 3.98
CA HIS A 15 -9.20 -10.25 3.16
C HIS A 15 -10.64 -9.99 2.68
N HIS A 16 -10.88 -10.17 1.38
CA HIS A 16 -12.21 -10.14 0.76
C HIS A 16 -13.07 -11.26 1.37
N GLY A 17 -14.02 -10.90 2.23
CA GLY A 17 -14.81 -11.84 3.03
C GLY A 17 -15.06 -11.43 4.48
N LEU A 18 -14.45 -10.32 4.94
CA LEU A 18 -14.77 -9.68 6.22
C LEU A 18 -16.23 -9.24 6.31
N ASP A 19 -16.81 -8.80 5.19
CA ASP A 19 -18.21 -8.35 5.10
C ASP A 19 -19.23 -9.47 5.36
N LYS A 20 -18.79 -10.74 5.36
CA LYS A 20 -19.61 -11.94 5.59
C LYS A 20 -19.26 -12.66 6.91
N LEU A 21 -18.69 -11.95 7.88
CA LEU A 21 -18.46 -12.47 9.22
C LEU A 21 -19.64 -12.13 10.14
N GLU A 22 -20.34 -13.15 10.60
CA GLU A 22 -21.38 -13.00 11.62
C GLU A 22 -20.75 -12.61 12.97
N ALA A 23 -21.50 -11.85 13.80
CA ALA A 23 -21.07 -11.48 15.14
C ALA A 23 -20.65 -12.70 15.97
N GLY A 24 -19.45 -12.64 16.57
CA GLY A 24 -18.88 -13.73 17.37
C GLY A 24 -18.08 -14.79 16.60
N LYS A 25 -17.86 -14.59 15.29
CA LYS A 25 -16.91 -15.38 14.48
C LYS A 25 -15.67 -14.55 14.15
N VAL A 26 -14.52 -15.19 14.04
CA VAL A 26 -13.25 -14.56 13.61
C VAL A 26 -12.65 -15.35 12.45
N LEU A 27 -12.02 -14.67 11.50
CA LEU A 27 -11.18 -15.31 10.48
C LEU A 27 -9.79 -15.56 11.08
N MET A 28 -9.38 -16.82 11.16
CA MET A 28 -8.04 -17.22 11.59
C MET A 28 -7.28 -17.84 10.42
N PHE A 29 -6.03 -17.42 10.25
CA PHE A 29 -5.11 -17.99 9.27
C PHE A 29 -4.26 -19.07 9.92
N TRP A 30 -4.33 -20.30 9.41
CA TRP A 30 -3.49 -21.41 9.85
C TRP A 30 -2.18 -21.40 9.07
N VAL A 31 -1.08 -21.01 9.74
CA VAL A 31 0.25 -20.93 9.12
C VAL A 31 0.69 -22.29 8.58
N ASP A 32 0.56 -23.35 9.38
CA ASP A 32 0.99 -24.71 9.01
C ASP A 32 0.24 -25.29 7.80
N LYS A 33 -0.98 -24.81 7.58
CA LYS A 33 -1.87 -25.28 6.50
C LYS A 33 -2.00 -24.27 5.36
N ASN A 34 -1.34 -23.11 5.48
CA ASN A 34 -1.42 -21.97 4.57
C ASN A 34 -2.87 -21.65 4.13
N LYS A 35 -3.83 -21.70 5.07
CA LYS A 35 -5.27 -21.62 4.76
C LYS A 35 -6.05 -20.82 5.80
N TRP A 36 -7.03 -20.04 5.32
CA TRP A 36 -7.99 -19.32 6.15
C TRP A 36 -9.12 -20.22 6.65
N SER A 37 -9.56 -20.00 7.88
CA SER A 37 -10.72 -20.67 8.47
C SER A 37 -11.56 -19.70 9.30
N LYS A 38 -12.86 -19.97 9.42
CA LYS A 38 -13.77 -19.24 10.30
C LYS A 38 -13.92 -20.02 11.60
N GLU A 39 -13.64 -19.39 12.73
CA GLU A 39 -13.76 -20.03 14.04
C GLU A 39 -14.74 -19.24 14.93
N LYS A 40 -15.59 -19.95 15.66
CA LYS A 40 -16.59 -19.36 16.56
C LYS A 40 -15.95 -19.20 17.93
N ILE A 41 -15.75 -17.97 18.37
CA ILE A 41 -15.15 -17.70 19.67
C ILE A 41 -16.28 -17.76 20.71
N LYS A 42 -16.11 -18.59 21.75
CA LYS A 42 -16.99 -18.53 22.92
C LYS A 42 -16.74 -17.19 23.64
N PRO A 43 -17.77 -16.47 24.10
CA PRO A 43 -17.60 -15.16 24.71
C PRO A 43 -16.87 -15.31 26.06
N SER A 44 -15.55 -15.27 26.04
CA SER A 44 -14.73 -15.04 27.21
C SER A 44 -14.76 -13.53 27.48
N ARG A 45 -15.52 -13.14 28.52
CA ARG A 45 -15.56 -11.84 29.21
C ARG A 45 -14.80 -10.71 28.48
N LEU A 46 -15.52 -10.01 27.61
CA LEU A 46 -15.12 -8.70 27.12
C LEU A 46 -14.96 -7.78 28.33
N ILE A 47 -13.73 -7.35 28.63
CA ILE A 47 -13.50 -6.21 29.51
C ILE A 47 -13.86 -4.99 28.67
N GLU A 48 -15.04 -4.43 28.91
CA GLU A 48 -15.45 -3.15 28.36
C GLU A 48 -14.62 -2.06 29.07
N ILE A 49 -13.54 -1.60 28.45
CA ILE A 49 -12.83 -0.41 28.92
C ILE A 49 -13.62 0.80 28.44
N LYS A 50 -14.52 1.31 29.27
CA LYS A 50 -15.09 2.65 29.08
C LYS A 50 -14.08 3.67 29.59
N PRO A 51 -13.53 4.56 28.74
CA PRO A 51 -12.76 5.68 29.26
C PRO A 51 -13.68 6.56 30.11
N LYS A 52 -13.29 6.81 31.37
CA LYS A 52 -13.92 7.86 32.19
C LYS A 52 -13.59 9.19 31.52
N TYR A 53 -14.58 9.79 30.85
CA TYR A 53 -14.57 11.23 30.62
C TYR A 53 -14.65 11.92 31.98
N ILE A 54 -13.62 12.68 32.32
CA ILE A 54 -13.66 13.66 33.40
C ILE A 54 -14.01 14.97 32.69
N GLU A 55 -15.20 15.49 32.95
CA GLU A 55 -15.56 16.85 32.56
C GLU A 55 -14.64 17.81 33.34
N PRO A 56 -13.95 18.76 32.69
CA PRO A 56 -13.24 19.79 33.42
C PRO A 56 -14.27 20.67 34.13
N GLU A 57 -14.16 20.78 35.46
CA GLU A 57 -14.88 21.79 36.21
C GLU A 57 -14.54 23.17 35.63
N GLU A 58 -15.57 23.86 35.16
CA GLU A 58 -15.51 25.27 34.81
C GLU A 58 -15.24 26.04 36.10
N THR A 59 -13.98 26.40 36.34
CA THR A 59 -13.66 27.41 37.34
C THR A 59 -13.98 28.78 36.75
N GLU A 60 -15.12 29.32 37.19
CA GLU A 60 -15.46 30.73 37.08
C GLU A 60 -14.32 31.56 37.67
N VAL A 61 -13.72 32.39 36.82
CA VAL A 61 -12.78 33.43 37.21
C VAL A 61 -13.62 34.62 37.65
N GLU A 62 -13.82 34.77 38.96
CA GLU A 62 -14.15 36.07 39.54
C GLU A 62 -12.85 36.75 39.95
N GLU A 63 -12.51 37.80 39.20
CA GLU A 63 -11.63 38.87 39.63
C GLU A 63 -12.29 39.61 40.80
N GLU A 64 -11.63 39.74 41.94
CA GLU A 64 -11.68 40.95 42.76
C GLU A 64 -10.61 40.96 43.87
N GLY A 65 -9.88 42.07 43.95
CA GLY A 65 -9.52 42.66 45.25
C GLY A 65 -8.15 42.33 45.83
N GLU A 66 -7.14 43.12 45.43
CA GLU A 66 -6.01 43.47 46.31
C GLU A 66 -6.51 44.01 47.66
N THR A 67 -5.92 43.59 48.78
CA THR A 67 -5.19 44.46 49.74
C THR A 67 -4.82 43.69 51.02
N GLU A 68 -3.78 44.22 51.68
CA GLU A 68 -3.38 43.99 53.09
C GLU A 68 -2.61 42.69 53.38
N SER A 69 -1.28 42.71 53.28
CA SER A 69 -0.31 43.28 54.23
C SER A 69 0.04 42.35 55.39
N MET A 70 1.34 42.02 55.44
CA MET A 70 2.17 41.95 56.65
C MET A 70 1.59 41.19 57.85
N LYS A 71 2.12 39.99 58.07
CA LYS A 71 2.73 39.50 59.33
C LYS A 71 2.58 37.99 59.39
N THR A 72 3.70 37.28 59.24
CA THR A 72 4.19 36.27 60.21
C THR A 72 5.43 35.57 59.62
N GLU A 73 6.50 36.34 59.41
CA GLU A 73 7.87 35.83 59.35
C GLU A 73 8.61 36.44 60.53
N GLU A 74 8.41 35.88 61.73
CA GLU A 74 9.30 36.10 62.89
C GLU A 74 8.83 35.15 64.00
N LYS A 75 9.26 33.89 63.95
CA LYS A 75 9.14 32.97 65.08
C LYS A 75 10.03 31.73 64.97
N ILE A 76 11.29 31.92 64.56
CA ILE A 76 12.37 30.95 64.81
C ILE A 76 13.65 31.75 65.05
N LYS A 77 13.78 32.32 66.26
CA LYS A 77 15.02 32.85 66.85
C LYS A 77 14.74 33.35 68.28
N GLU A 78 14.31 32.46 69.17
CA GLU A 78 14.23 32.79 70.60
C GLU A 78 14.24 31.54 71.49
N GLU A 79 15.25 30.67 71.34
CA GLU A 79 15.58 29.63 72.34
C GLU A 79 17.11 29.49 72.55
N GLU A 80 17.86 30.58 72.40
CA GLU A 80 19.28 30.67 72.80
C GLU A 80 19.49 31.90 73.68
N LYS A 81 18.91 31.94 74.89
CA LYS A 81 19.35 32.87 75.96
C LYS A 81 18.67 32.66 77.32
N ILE A 82 18.83 31.52 77.98
CA ILE A 82 18.67 31.47 79.44
C ILE A 82 19.72 30.51 80.02
N GLU A 83 20.97 30.95 80.10
CA GLU A 83 21.94 30.32 80.99
C GLU A 83 23.04 31.29 81.41
N THR A 84 22.67 32.45 81.96
CA THR A 84 23.58 33.26 82.75
C THR A 84 22.79 34.01 83.83
N GLU A 85 23.28 33.91 85.06
CA GLU A 85 22.97 34.77 86.21
C GLU A 85 21.65 34.51 86.96
N THR A 86 21.76 33.78 88.08
CA THR A 86 21.33 34.26 89.41
C THR A 86 21.65 33.23 90.49
N LYS A 87 22.53 33.62 91.42
CA LYS A 87 22.61 33.32 92.87
C LYS A 87 24.05 33.54 93.32
N GLU A 88 24.43 34.79 93.51
CA GLU A 88 24.35 35.50 94.80
C GLU A 88 25.01 34.76 95.97
N ALA A 89 26.10 35.40 96.40
CA ALA A 89 26.91 35.22 97.57
C ALA A 89 26.19 34.75 98.85
N ILE A 90 26.82 33.79 99.52
CA ILE A 90 26.93 33.77 100.98
C ILE A 90 28.42 33.73 101.31
N GLU A 91 29.00 34.90 101.58
CA GLU A 91 30.23 35.04 102.35
C GLU A 91 29.91 34.79 103.83
N VAL A 92 30.69 33.94 104.51
CA VAL A 92 30.85 33.99 105.97
C VAL A 92 32.35 33.82 106.29
N PRO A 93 32.89 34.57 107.28
CA PRO A 93 34.30 34.99 107.30
C PRO A 93 35.29 33.96 107.88
N LYS A 94 36.57 34.34 107.66
CA LYS A 94 37.83 33.71 108.09
C LYS A 94 38.00 33.53 109.59
N ASP A 95 38.93 32.62 109.87
CA ASP A 95 39.77 32.48 111.07
C ASP A 95 39.14 31.86 112.32
N ASN A 96 39.48 30.58 112.54
CA ASN A 96 40.04 30.18 113.82
C ASN A 96 41.02 29.01 113.63
N LYS A 97 42.28 29.29 113.99
CA LYS A 97 43.31 28.29 114.25
C LYS A 97 42.96 27.50 115.51
N GLU A 98 43.55 26.30 115.56
CA GLU A 98 43.78 25.45 116.74
C GLU A 98 42.57 24.67 117.28
N ASN A 99 42.58 23.34 117.11
CA ASN A 99 43.15 22.48 118.15
C ASN A 99 43.25 21.02 117.71
N ASN A 100 44.40 20.42 118.03
CA ASN A 100 44.60 18.98 118.09
C ASN A 100 43.67 18.37 119.16
N SER A 101 43.04 17.24 118.82
CA SER A 101 42.79 16.08 119.70
C SER A 101 42.27 14.97 118.78
N GLU A 102 43.09 13.98 118.42
CA GLU A 102 43.21 12.71 119.14
C GLU A 102 41.85 12.15 119.61
N ASP A 103 41.50 11.03 118.99
CA ASP A 103 40.56 9.99 119.42
C ASP A 103 39.13 10.39 119.80
N ASN A 104 38.21 10.14 118.86
CA ASN A 104 36.87 9.65 119.21
C ASN A 104 36.39 8.67 118.13
N GLU A 105 36.80 7.42 118.29
CA GLU A 105 36.09 6.30 117.69
C GLU A 105 34.64 6.24 118.17
N SER A 106 33.74 6.13 117.19
CA SER A 106 32.60 5.20 117.20
C SER A 106 31.31 5.61 117.92
N LYS A 107 30.62 6.60 117.36
CA LYS A 107 29.16 6.52 117.10
C LYS A 107 28.86 7.17 115.73
N ARG A 108 29.22 6.48 114.62
CA ARG A 108 28.64 6.85 113.31
C ARG A 108 27.13 6.64 113.39
N ASP A 109 26.34 7.66 113.04
CA ASP A 109 24.89 7.51 112.95
C ASP A 109 24.56 6.74 111.66
N PRO A 110 24.06 5.48 111.76
CA PRO A 110 23.77 4.65 110.60
C PRO A 110 22.71 5.26 109.67
N ARG A 111 21.92 6.24 110.13
CA ARG A 111 20.99 6.99 109.28
C ARG A 111 21.72 7.89 108.28
N LEU A 112 22.83 8.52 108.68
CA LEU A 112 23.63 9.36 107.79
C LEU A 112 24.35 8.54 106.72
N ASP A 113 24.84 7.36 107.08
CA ASP A 113 25.45 6.44 106.12
C ASP A 113 24.42 5.94 105.09
N ARG A 114 23.19 5.61 105.51
CA ARG A 114 22.09 5.26 104.60
C ARG A 114 21.71 6.41 103.65
N ILE A 115 21.57 7.64 104.15
CA ILE A 115 21.24 8.81 103.32
C ILE A 115 22.34 9.05 102.28
N ARG A 116 23.61 8.87 102.65
CA ARG A 116 24.73 8.99 101.70
C ARG A 116 24.69 7.92 100.62
N GLU A 117 24.37 6.68 100.98
CA GLU A 117 24.20 5.58 100.01
C GLU A 117 23.03 5.84 99.07
N GLU A 118 21.88 6.29 99.59
CA GLU A 118 20.70 6.65 98.79
C GLU A 118 20.99 7.82 97.85
N HIS A 119 21.70 8.84 98.31
CA HIS A 119 22.11 9.98 97.47
C HIS A 119 23.11 9.55 96.40
N LYS A 120 24.03 8.63 96.71
CA LYS A 120 24.97 8.06 95.74
C LYS A 120 24.20 7.29 94.66
N LEU A 121 23.29 6.42 95.05
CA LEU A 121 22.45 5.65 94.12
C LEU A 121 21.58 6.57 93.25
N LEU A 122 21.00 7.61 93.84
CA LEU A 122 20.21 8.60 93.10
C LEU A 122 21.07 9.38 92.11
N SER A 123 22.29 9.75 92.49
CA SER A 123 23.25 10.42 91.61
C SER A 123 23.70 9.52 90.47
N GLU A 124 23.94 8.23 90.73
CA GLU A 124 24.28 7.24 89.68
C GLU A 124 23.12 7.10 88.69
N ARG A 125 21.89 6.97 89.19
CA ARG A 125 20.69 6.89 88.35
C ARG A 125 20.44 8.18 87.58
N TYR A 126 20.73 9.34 88.16
CA TYR A 126 20.66 10.63 87.46
C TYR A 126 21.66 10.69 86.31
N MET A 127 22.90 10.24 86.52
CA MET A 127 23.92 10.20 85.48
C MET A 127 23.57 9.22 84.36
N GLU A 128 22.98 8.07 84.69
CA GLU A 128 22.48 7.09 83.72
C GLU A 128 21.34 7.69 82.87
N MET A 129 20.33 8.30 83.49
CA MET A 129 19.25 8.98 82.77
C MET A 129 19.75 10.15 81.92
N ALA A 130 20.72 10.94 82.41
CA ALA A 130 21.33 12.01 81.63
C ALA A 130 22.06 11.48 80.39
N SER A 131 22.76 10.34 80.53
CA SER A 131 23.42 9.65 79.43
C SER A 131 22.42 9.11 78.41
N GLU A 132 21.32 8.51 78.88
CA GLU A 132 20.24 8.01 78.00
C GLU A 132 19.59 9.15 77.22
N ILE A 133 19.29 10.28 77.89
CA ILE A 133 18.74 11.47 77.26
C ILE A 133 19.70 11.98 76.17
N GLY A 134 21.00 12.05 76.45
CA GLY A 134 22.01 12.45 75.47
C GLY A 134 22.05 11.51 74.26
N SER A 135 21.96 10.19 74.47
CA SER A 135 21.89 9.21 73.38
C SER A 135 20.62 9.38 72.53
N ILE A 136 19.47 9.57 73.18
CA ILE A 136 18.18 9.78 72.50
C ILE A 136 18.22 11.06 71.67
N GLN A 137 18.77 12.15 72.22
CA GLN A 137 18.94 13.40 71.48
C GLN A 137 19.83 13.22 70.25
N GLY A 138 20.93 12.47 70.38
CA GLY A 138 21.78 12.11 69.24
C GLY A 138 21.03 11.35 68.15
N SER A 139 20.25 10.33 68.52
CA SER A 139 19.43 9.58 67.56
C SER A 139 18.34 10.44 66.90
N ILE A 140 17.73 11.38 67.63
CA ILE A 140 16.75 12.32 67.06
C ILE A 140 17.41 13.21 66.02
N GLU A 141 18.61 13.72 66.26
CA GLU A 141 19.33 14.55 65.30
C GLU A 141 19.72 13.78 64.04
N GLU A 142 20.15 12.53 64.18
CA GLU A 142 20.47 11.64 63.06
C GLU A 142 19.24 11.37 62.19
N ILE A 143 18.11 11.01 62.80
CA ILE A 143 16.83 10.80 62.09
C ILE A 143 16.38 12.08 61.38
N LYS A 144 16.54 13.25 62.00
CA LYS A 144 16.21 14.54 61.36
C LYS A 144 17.04 14.77 60.10
N ARG A 145 18.33 14.44 60.12
CA ARG A 145 19.21 14.55 58.94
C ARG A 145 18.78 13.57 57.85
N GLU A 146 18.50 12.31 58.19
CA GLU A 146 18.03 11.32 57.21
C GLU A 146 16.71 11.74 56.54
N ILE A 147 15.75 12.28 57.32
CA ILE A 147 14.48 12.78 56.77
C ILE A 147 14.72 13.93 55.80
N GLU A 148 15.64 14.84 56.12
CA GLU A 148 15.95 15.99 55.27
C GLU A 148 16.64 15.56 53.96
N ASP A 149 17.57 14.60 54.05
CA ASP A 149 18.26 14.06 52.87
C ASP A 149 17.30 13.29 51.96
N LEU A 150 16.40 12.47 52.52
CA LEU A 150 15.36 11.77 51.76
C LEU A 150 14.38 12.74 51.09
N ARG A 151 14.01 13.84 51.77
CA ARG A 151 13.15 14.87 51.20
C ARG A 151 13.80 15.57 50.02
N LYS A 152 15.09 15.91 50.13
CA LYS A 152 15.84 16.54 49.04
C LYS A 152 16.04 15.59 47.87
N GLY A 153 16.49 14.37 48.12
CA GLY A 153 16.71 13.36 47.07
C GLY A 153 15.44 13.07 46.27
N ASN A 154 14.30 12.88 46.95
CA ASN A 154 13.03 12.64 46.27
C ASN A 154 12.52 13.88 45.51
N ALA A 155 12.73 15.09 46.05
CA ALA A 155 12.30 16.31 45.37
C ALA A 155 13.08 16.56 44.07
N ASP A 156 14.40 16.34 44.09
CA ASP A 156 15.26 16.54 42.92
C ASP A 156 14.99 15.50 41.82
N GLU A 157 14.79 14.23 42.20
CA GLU A 157 14.46 13.16 41.26
C GLU A 157 13.09 13.39 40.59
N VAL A 158 12.07 13.73 41.38
CA VAL A 158 10.72 14.03 40.87
C VAL A 158 10.76 15.26 39.94
N MET A 159 11.52 16.30 40.29
CA MET A 159 11.65 17.49 39.43
C MET A 159 12.33 17.15 38.10
N LEU A 160 13.37 16.32 38.12
CA LEU A 160 14.07 15.88 36.91
C LEU A 160 13.15 15.06 35.99
N ASP A 161 12.38 14.13 36.55
CA ASP A 161 11.42 13.31 35.79
C ASP A 161 10.29 14.15 35.18
N VAL A 162 9.78 15.14 35.91
CA VAL A 162 8.79 16.10 35.39
C VAL A 162 9.38 16.90 34.23
N TYR A 163 10.61 17.40 34.36
CA TYR A 163 11.25 18.19 33.31
C TYR A 163 11.51 17.36 32.04
N LEU A 164 12.03 16.13 32.18
CA LEU A 164 12.26 15.23 31.06
C LEU A 164 10.94 14.82 30.38
N SER A 165 9.90 14.54 31.16
CA SER A 165 8.57 14.19 30.66
C SER A 165 7.92 15.36 29.92
N GLN A 166 7.98 16.57 30.47
CA GLN A 166 7.49 17.79 29.82
C GLN A 166 8.25 18.05 28.51
N ARG A 167 9.57 17.87 28.50
CA ARG A 167 10.37 18.01 27.28
C ARG A 167 10.01 16.96 26.23
N GLY A 168 9.74 15.72 26.63
CA GLY A 168 9.21 14.67 25.76
C GLY A 168 7.84 15.04 25.19
N LEU A 169 6.93 15.50 26.04
CA LEU A 169 5.59 15.97 25.66
C LEU A 169 5.60 17.18 24.72
N LEU A 170 6.59 18.06 24.80
CA LEU A 170 6.73 19.21 23.88
C LEU A 170 7.31 18.83 22.52
N THR A 171 8.03 17.72 22.44
CA THR A 171 8.69 17.25 21.21
C THR A 171 7.83 16.27 20.42
N LEU A 172 7.06 15.41 21.10
CA LEU A 172 6.15 14.45 20.47
C LEU A 172 5.15 15.07 19.47
N PRO A 173 4.44 16.16 19.78
CA PRO A 173 3.50 16.76 18.85
C PRO A 173 4.17 17.25 17.57
N LYS A 174 5.41 17.75 17.67
CA LYS A 174 6.19 18.20 16.51
C LYS A 174 6.59 17.03 15.62
N THR A 175 7.06 15.93 16.22
CA THR A 175 7.43 14.73 15.46
C THR A 175 6.22 14.04 14.84
N VAL A 176 5.10 13.97 15.56
CA VAL A 176 3.83 13.46 15.02
C VAL A 176 3.37 14.30 13.83
N LYS A 177 3.41 15.64 13.94
CA LYS A 177 3.04 16.53 12.83
C LYS A 177 3.97 16.36 11.62
N GLU A 178 5.28 16.26 11.83
CA GLU A 178 6.23 16.04 10.74
C GLU A 178 5.99 14.69 10.04
N LEU A 179 5.72 13.63 10.81
CA LEU A 179 5.40 12.31 10.27
C LEU A 179 4.08 12.33 9.48
N ASP A 180 3.06 13.02 9.98
CA ASP A 180 1.78 13.20 9.30
C ASP A 180 1.96 13.93 7.97
N GLU A 181 2.68 15.05 7.96
CA GLU A 181 3.01 15.79 6.72
C GLU A 181 3.82 14.95 5.72
N ARG A 182 4.70 14.06 6.20
CA ARG A 182 5.44 13.13 5.34
C ARG A 182 4.52 12.03 4.79
N LEU A 183 3.62 11.51 5.61
CA LEU A 183 2.62 10.53 5.19
C LEU A 183 1.74 11.11 4.08
N THR A 184 1.16 12.30 4.31
CA THR A 184 0.30 12.97 3.31
C THR A 184 1.03 13.22 2.00
N ARG A 185 2.29 13.67 2.05
CA ARG A 185 3.12 13.86 0.85
C ARG A 185 3.37 12.57 0.09
N LEU A 186 3.67 11.48 0.80
CA LEU A 186 3.88 10.17 0.18
C LEU A 186 2.60 9.61 -0.43
N GLU A 187 1.47 9.72 0.26
CA GLU A 187 0.16 9.29 -0.23
C GLU A 187 -0.24 10.07 -1.48
N PHE A 188 -0.07 11.40 -1.45
CA PHE A 188 -0.36 12.27 -2.59
C PHE A 188 0.54 11.96 -3.79
N SER A 189 1.86 11.86 -3.56
CA SER A 189 2.84 11.53 -4.63
C SER A 189 2.53 10.19 -5.29
N ARG A 190 2.21 9.16 -4.49
CA ARG A 190 1.87 7.84 -5.02
C ARG A 190 0.54 7.84 -5.77
N PHE A 191 -0.42 8.65 -5.31
CA PHE A 191 -1.70 8.81 -5.99
C PHE A 191 -1.53 9.45 -7.37
N GLU A 192 -0.74 10.53 -7.47
CA GLU A 192 -0.47 11.19 -8.76
C GLU A 192 0.31 10.27 -9.72
N GLU A 193 1.32 9.53 -9.24
CA GLU A 193 2.04 8.55 -10.07
C GLU A 193 1.09 7.44 -10.59
N LEU A 194 0.19 6.94 -9.75
CA LEU A 194 -0.80 5.94 -10.18
C LEU A 194 -1.78 6.52 -11.20
N LYS A 195 -2.18 7.78 -11.05
CA LYS A 195 -3.07 8.47 -11.97
C LYS A 195 -2.41 8.68 -13.34
N GLU A 196 -1.16 9.15 -13.37
CA GLU A 196 -0.39 9.32 -14.60
C GLU A 196 -0.18 7.99 -15.33
N ASN A 197 0.13 6.93 -14.59
CA ASN A 197 0.24 5.57 -15.14
C ASN A 197 -1.09 5.09 -15.73
N LEU A 198 -2.21 5.38 -15.09
CA LEU A 198 -3.55 5.02 -15.57
C LEU A 198 -3.91 5.77 -16.86
N GLU A 199 -3.62 7.08 -16.93
CA GLU A 199 -3.81 7.87 -18.15
C GLU A 199 -2.94 7.35 -19.30
N THR A 200 -1.67 7.06 -19.03
CA THR A 200 -0.74 6.48 -20.01
C THR A 200 -1.26 5.14 -20.54
N LEU A 201 -1.75 4.27 -19.66
CA LEU A 201 -2.31 2.98 -20.07
C LEU A 201 -3.60 3.14 -20.87
N SER A 202 -4.48 4.07 -20.48
CA SER A 202 -5.71 4.41 -21.20
C SER A 202 -5.42 4.89 -22.62
N ASN A 203 -4.39 5.73 -22.79
CA ASN A 203 -3.97 6.21 -24.11
C ASN A 203 -3.45 5.06 -24.98
N LYS A 204 -2.60 4.18 -24.43
CA LYS A 204 -2.13 2.98 -25.15
C LYS A 204 -3.26 2.05 -25.58
N VAL A 205 -4.26 1.86 -24.72
CA VAL A 205 -5.45 1.07 -25.07
C VAL A 205 -6.22 1.72 -26.24
N SER A 206 -6.37 3.05 -26.22
CA SER A 206 -7.04 3.79 -27.30
C SER A 206 -6.28 3.68 -28.62
N GLU A 207 -4.95 3.78 -28.60
CA GLU A 207 -4.10 3.56 -29.78
C GLU A 207 -4.24 2.14 -30.34
N LEU A 208 -4.23 1.12 -29.47
CA LEU A 208 -4.43 -0.27 -29.88
C LEU A 208 -5.80 -0.49 -30.53
N PHE A 209 -6.86 0.13 -30.00
CA PHE A 209 -8.18 0.10 -30.64
C PHE A 209 -8.14 0.74 -32.04
N GLY A 210 -7.44 1.88 -32.20
CA GLY A 210 -7.24 2.50 -33.51
C GLY A 210 -6.51 1.58 -34.50
N TYR A 211 -5.48 0.86 -34.07
CA TYR A 211 -4.81 -0.13 -34.93
C TYR A 211 -5.72 -1.30 -35.30
N ILE A 212 -6.56 -1.79 -34.37
CA ILE A 212 -7.53 -2.85 -34.66
C ILE A 212 -8.54 -2.40 -35.72
N GLU A 213 -9.05 -1.18 -35.63
CA GLU A 213 -9.96 -0.62 -36.64
C GLU A 213 -9.28 -0.50 -38.00
N SER A 214 -8.04 0.02 -38.04
CA SER A 214 -7.27 0.12 -39.28
C SER A 214 -7.03 -1.26 -39.92
N PHE A 215 -6.67 -2.27 -39.14
CA PHE A 215 -6.48 -3.63 -39.67
C PHE A 215 -7.80 -4.24 -40.15
N LYS A 216 -8.92 -3.95 -39.49
CA LYS A 216 -10.24 -4.41 -39.92
C LYS A 216 -10.63 -3.81 -41.27
N GLU A 217 -10.35 -2.53 -41.50
CA GLU A 217 -10.55 -1.87 -42.79
C GLU A 217 -9.66 -2.48 -43.88
N GLN A 218 -8.37 -2.68 -43.60
CA GLN A 218 -7.44 -3.31 -44.55
C GLN A 218 -7.88 -4.74 -44.93
N LEU A 219 -8.32 -5.54 -43.96
CA LEU A 219 -8.85 -6.88 -44.21
C LEU A 219 -10.10 -6.85 -45.09
N SER A 220 -11.01 -5.90 -44.84
CA SER A 220 -12.19 -5.70 -45.69
C SER A 220 -11.80 -5.35 -47.13
N GLU A 221 -10.81 -4.48 -47.31
CA GLU A 221 -10.34 -4.10 -48.65
C GLU A 221 -9.69 -5.29 -49.39
N ILE A 222 -8.86 -6.07 -48.68
CA ILE A 222 -8.24 -7.29 -49.22
C ILE A 222 -9.30 -8.32 -49.60
N SER A 223 -10.33 -8.51 -48.77
CA SER A 223 -11.45 -9.43 -49.07
C SER A 223 -12.16 -9.05 -50.37
N VAL A 224 -12.47 -7.75 -50.55
CA VAL A 224 -13.10 -7.25 -51.78
C VAL A 224 -12.20 -7.45 -53.00
N LYS A 225 -10.88 -7.26 -52.85
CA LYS A 225 -9.92 -7.51 -53.94
C LYS A 225 -9.85 -8.99 -54.31
N LEU A 226 -9.88 -9.89 -53.32
CA LEU A 226 -9.91 -11.34 -53.54
C LEU A 226 -11.16 -11.77 -54.29
N GLU A 227 -12.35 -11.34 -53.86
CA GLU A 227 -13.61 -11.65 -54.54
C GLU A 227 -13.60 -11.19 -56.01
N LYS A 228 -13.04 -10.01 -56.29
CA LYS A 228 -12.88 -9.50 -57.67
C LYS A 228 -11.95 -10.37 -58.50
N LEU A 229 -10.81 -10.78 -57.93
CA LEU A 229 -9.84 -11.62 -58.64
C LEU A 229 -10.40 -13.01 -58.92
N GLU A 230 -11.09 -13.60 -57.95
CA GLU A 230 -11.76 -14.90 -58.10
C GLU A 230 -12.80 -14.85 -59.22
N LYS A 231 -13.63 -13.80 -59.25
CA LYS A 231 -14.60 -13.59 -60.32
C LYS A 231 -13.94 -13.48 -61.70
N ILE A 232 -12.86 -12.70 -61.82
CA ILE A 232 -12.11 -12.58 -63.09
C ILE A 232 -11.52 -13.93 -63.50
N SER A 233 -11.01 -14.72 -62.56
CA SER A 233 -10.46 -16.05 -62.84
C SER A 233 -11.54 -16.99 -63.38
N LEU A 234 -12.70 -17.05 -62.72
CA LEU A 234 -13.83 -17.87 -63.16
C LEU A 234 -14.35 -17.44 -64.53
N GLU A 235 -14.44 -16.13 -64.80
CA GLU A 235 -14.85 -15.62 -66.11
C GLU A 235 -13.87 -16.03 -67.22
N LYS A 236 -12.56 -16.08 -66.93
CA LYS A 236 -11.57 -16.58 -67.89
C LYS A 236 -11.71 -18.07 -68.15
N GLU A 237 -11.81 -18.89 -67.11
CA GLU A 237 -11.99 -20.34 -67.23
C GLU A 237 -13.25 -20.68 -68.04
N VAL A 238 -14.38 -20.00 -67.77
CA VAL A 238 -15.62 -20.19 -68.54
C VAL A 238 -15.45 -19.81 -70.01
N ASN A 239 -14.70 -18.74 -70.31
CA ASN A 239 -14.46 -18.34 -71.69
C ASN A 239 -13.52 -19.31 -72.42
N GLU A 240 -12.51 -19.85 -71.75
CA GLU A 240 -11.62 -20.88 -72.30
C GLU A 240 -12.38 -22.16 -72.65
N ILE A 241 -13.22 -22.66 -71.73
CA ILE A 241 -14.07 -23.84 -71.97
C ILE A 241 -15.00 -23.62 -73.17
N LYS A 242 -15.61 -22.43 -73.30
CA LYS A 242 -16.46 -22.10 -74.45
C LYS A 242 -15.68 -22.11 -75.77
N ILE A 243 -14.46 -21.59 -75.78
CA ILE A 243 -13.60 -21.61 -76.97
C ILE A 243 -13.27 -23.05 -77.37
N GLU A 244 -12.90 -23.89 -76.40
CA GLU A 244 -12.59 -25.31 -76.65
C GLU A 244 -13.79 -26.06 -77.23
N SER A 245 -14.98 -25.89 -76.64
CA SER A 245 -16.22 -26.49 -77.14
C SER A 245 -16.53 -26.08 -78.58
N ASN A 246 -16.46 -24.78 -78.90
CA ASN A 246 -16.72 -24.28 -80.24
C ASN A 246 -15.67 -24.78 -81.25
N LEU A 247 -14.42 -24.92 -80.82
CA LEU A 247 -13.33 -25.40 -81.65
C LEU A 247 -13.50 -26.88 -82.00
N ASP A 248 -14.03 -27.70 -81.08
CA ASP A 248 -14.35 -29.10 -81.36
C ASP A 248 -15.55 -29.26 -82.31
N GLU A 249 -16.60 -28.44 -82.16
CA GLU A 249 -17.71 -28.38 -83.12
C GLU A 249 -17.22 -27.99 -84.53
N GLU A 250 -16.35 -26.98 -84.62
CA GLU A 250 -15.86 -26.52 -85.92
C GLU A 250 -14.83 -27.48 -86.53
N LYS A 251 -14.04 -28.22 -85.72
CA LYS A 251 -13.22 -29.34 -86.23
C LYS A 251 -14.10 -30.41 -86.87
N GLN A 252 -15.21 -30.77 -86.22
CA GLN A 252 -16.15 -31.75 -86.77
C GLN A 252 -16.74 -31.25 -88.10
N PHE A 253 -17.13 -29.97 -88.15
CA PHE A 253 -17.60 -29.34 -89.38
C PHE A 253 -16.52 -29.29 -90.48
N LEU A 254 -15.26 -29.02 -90.12
CA LEU A 254 -14.14 -29.05 -91.06
C LEU A 254 -13.90 -30.44 -91.64
N GLU A 255 -14.07 -31.50 -90.86
CA GLU A 255 -14.01 -32.88 -91.37
C GLU A 255 -15.12 -33.14 -92.38
N ASP A 256 -16.32 -32.63 -92.13
CA ASP A 256 -17.44 -32.75 -93.06
C ASP A 256 -17.24 -31.89 -94.33
N LEU A 257 -16.72 -30.67 -94.19
CA LEU A 257 -16.32 -29.84 -95.33
C LEU A 257 -15.21 -30.48 -96.17
N LYS A 258 -14.21 -31.12 -95.55
CA LYS A 258 -13.17 -31.86 -96.28
C LYS A 258 -13.75 -32.97 -97.15
N LYS A 259 -14.85 -33.61 -96.73
CA LYS A 259 -15.56 -34.61 -97.55
C LYS A 259 -16.27 -33.96 -98.75
N ILE A 260 -16.77 -32.73 -98.59
CA ILE A 260 -17.52 -32.00 -99.62
C ILE A 260 -16.60 -31.27 -100.61
N ILE A 261 -15.51 -30.67 -100.11
CA ILE A 261 -14.54 -29.87 -100.85
C ILE A 261 -13.12 -30.37 -100.53
N PRO A 262 -12.72 -31.52 -101.10
CA PRO A 262 -11.42 -32.13 -100.81
C PRO A 262 -10.23 -31.33 -101.38
N GLU A 263 -10.50 -30.43 -102.34
CA GLU A 263 -9.50 -29.63 -103.06
C GLU A 263 -9.13 -28.33 -102.32
N ALA A 264 -9.80 -28.01 -101.21
CA ALA A 264 -9.54 -26.81 -100.41
C ALA A 264 -8.52 -27.08 -99.30
N GLU A 265 -7.75 -26.06 -98.94
CA GLU A 265 -6.87 -26.10 -97.76
C GLU A 265 -7.63 -25.58 -96.53
N TYR A 266 -7.51 -26.28 -95.41
CA TYR A 266 -8.17 -25.94 -94.15
C TYR A 266 -7.14 -25.75 -93.06
N ARG A 267 -7.21 -24.63 -92.33
CA ARG A 267 -6.33 -24.36 -91.18
C ARG A 267 -7.11 -23.70 -90.05
N VAL A 268 -6.73 -24.01 -88.82
CA VAL A 268 -7.22 -23.32 -87.62
C VAL A 268 -6.06 -22.48 -87.07
N VAL A 269 -6.29 -21.17 -86.90
CA VAL A 269 -5.28 -20.23 -86.40
C VAL A 269 -5.92 -19.38 -85.30
N GLY A 270 -5.56 -19.67 -84.04
CA GLY A 270 -6.15 -18.99 -82.89
C GLY A 270 -7.66 -19.20 -82.79
N ASP A 271 -8.42 -18.11 -82.78
CA ASP A 271 -9.89 -18.09 -82.74
C ASP A 271 -10.55 -18.12 -84.12
N LYS A 272 -9.81 -18.43 -85.20
CA LYS A 272 -10.31 -18.42 -86.57
C LYS A 272 -10.11 -19.75 -87.27
N VAL A 273 -11.10 -20.14 -88.06
CA VAL A 273 -10.99 -21.20 -89.04
C VAL A 273 -10.88 -20.59 -90.42
N ILE A 274 -9.89 -21.04 -91.20
CA ILE A 274 -9.53 -20.50 -92.51
C ILE A 274 -9.67 -21.60 -93.56
N VAL A 275 -10.38 -21.30 -94.65
CA VAL A 275 -10.55 -22.16 -95.83
C VAL A 275 -10.04 -21.45 -97.06
N ARG A 276 -9.06 -22.06 -97.74
CA ARG A 276 -8.49 -21.51 -98.98
C ARG A 276 -8.94 -22.31 -100.18
N THR A 277 -9.63 -21.65 -101.11
CA THR A 277 -10.25 -22.27 -102.29
C THR A 277 -9.52 -21.96 -103.60
N SER A 278 -8.30 -21.44 -103.53
CA SER A 278 -7.51 -20.95 -104.69
C SER A 278 -7.14 -22.01 -105.73
N TYR A 279 -7.33 -23.30 -105.42
CA TYR A 279 -6.95 -24.43 -106.29
C TYR A 279 -8.13 -25.13 -106.96
N ILE A 280 -9.36 -24.66 -106.73
CA ILE A 280 -10.58 -25.31 -107.25
C ILE A 280 -10.71 -25.06 -108.75
N LYS A 281 -10.68 -26.13 -109.54
CA LYS A 281 -10.82 -26.07 -111.00
C LYS A 281 -12.30 -26.05 -111.39
N GLY A 282 -12.72 -25.01 -112.10
CA GLY A 282 -14.06 -24.87 -112.68
C GLY A 282 -14.92 -23.81 -111.99
N LYS A 283 -15.43 -22.88 -112.80
CA LYS A 283 -16.20 -21.70 -112.34
C LYS A 283 -17.46 -22.08 -111.57
N GLU A 284 -18.19 -23.09 -112.04
CA GLU A 284 -19.44 -23.56 -111.42
C GLU A 284 -19.20 -24.22 -110.05
N ARG A 285 -18.11 -24.99 -109.90
CA ARG A 285 -17.75 -25.61 -108.62
C ARG A 285 -17.33 -24.56 -107.60
N PHE A 286 -16.54 -23.58 -108.03
CA PHE A 286 -16.13 -22.47 -107.18
C PHE A 286 -17.33 -21.67 -106.65
N GLU A 287 -18.30 -21.34 -107.50
CA GLU A 287 -19.49 -20.59 -107.09
C GLU A 287 -20.37 -21.39 -106.12
N LYS A 288 -20.53 -22.70 -106.36
CA LYS A 288 -21.27 -23.60 -105.46
C LYS A 288 -20.63 -23.68 -104.06
N TYR A 289 -19.30 -23.79 -104.00
CA TYR A 289 -18.58 -23.83 -102.72
C TYR A 289 -18.57 -22.48 -102.00
N ARG A 290 -18.57 -21.39 -102.78
CA ARG A 290 -18.69 -20.02 -102.26
C ARG A 290 -20.04 -19.78 -101.58
N GLU A 291 -21.13 -20.24 -102.15
CA GLU A 291 -22.46 -20.15 -101.52
C GLU A 291 -22.51 -21.00 -100.25
N LEU A 292 -22.01 -22.22 -100.30
CA LEU A 292 -21.97 -23.13 -99.14
C LEU A 292 -21.15 -22.55 -97.97
N LEU A 293 -20.01 -21.93 -98.24
CA LEU A 293 -19.20 -21.27 -97.19
C LEU A 293 -19.91 -20.03 -96.61
N LYS A 294 -20.58 -19.23 -97.45
CA LYS A 294 -21.38 -18.07 -96.98
C LYS A 294 -22.56 -18.49 -96.11
N GLU A 295 -23.30 -19.53 -96.51
CA GLU A 295 -24.44 -20.06 -95.75
C GLU A 295 -24.02 -20.55 -94.36
N ASN A 296 -22.78 -21.03 -94.22
CA ASN A 296 -22.20 -21.48 -92.95
C ASN A 296 -21.44 -20.38 -92.19
N GLY A 297 -21.63 -19.11 -92.59
CA GLY A 297 -21.12 -17.94 -91.86
C GLY A 297 -19.65 -17.60 -92.09
N TYR A 298 -18.99 -18.19 -93.09
CA TYR A 298 -17.64 -17.81 -93.48
C TYR A 298 -17.65 -16.50 -94.27
N ARG A 299 -16.73 -15.59 -93.93
CA ARG A 299 -16.48 -14.33 -94.62
C ARG A 299 -15.28 -14.48 -95.55
N PHE A 300 -15.37 -13.92 -96.76
CA PHE A 300 -14.27 -13.93 -97.71
C PHE A 300 -13.39 -12.69 -97.53
N ASP A 301 -12.09 -12.88 -97.34
CA ASP A 301 -11.09 -11.83 -97.42
C ASP A 301 -10.58 -11.73 -98.87
N PRO A 302 -10.91 -10.64 -99.60
CA PRO A 302 -10.45 -10.46 -100.97
C PRO A 302 -8.94 -10.23 -101.08
N ASN A 303 -8.25 -9.80 -100.01
CA ASN A 303 -6.82 -9.53 -100.03
C ASN A 303 -5.99 -10.82 -99.93
N THR A 304 -6.41 -11.77 -99.08
CA THR A 304 -5.71 -13.05 -98.90
C THR A 304 -6.29 -14.18 -99.76
N ARG A 305 -7.48 -13.97 -100.34
CA ARG A 305 -8.31 -14.96 -101.05
C ARG A 305 -8.68 -16.15 -100.18
N GLU A 306 -8.95 -15.88 -98.91
CA GLU A 306 -9.29 -16.88 -97.91
C GLU A 306 -10.69 -16.65 -97.36
N TRP A 307 -11.35 -17.73 -96.97
CA TRP A 307 -12.60 -17.69 -96.23
C TRP A 307 -12.30 -17.89 -94.76
N TYR A 308 -12.90 -17.12 -93.88
CA TYR A 308 -12.68 -17.25 -92.44
C TYR A 308 -13.97 -17.15 -91.62
N LYS A 309 -14.00 -17.86 -90.49
CA LYS A 309 -15.06 -17.79 -89.48
C LYS A 309 -14.42 -17.68 -88.09
N TYR A 310 -14.95 -16.80 -87.25
CA TYR A 310 -14.51 -16.67 -85.86
C TYR A 310 -15.24 -17.67 -84.96
N LEU A 311 -14.50 -18.32 -84.07
CA LEU A 311 -14.99 -19.30 -83.08
C LEU A 311 -15.56 -18.64 -81.83
N THR A 312 -15.35 -17.34 -81.66
CA THR A 312 -15.94 -16.56 -80.58
C THR A 312 -16.91 -15.53 -81.15
N ALA A 313 -17.96 -15.22 -80.37
CA ALA A 313 -18.74 -14.00 -80.57
C ALA A 313 -17.89 -12.80 -80.14
N ARG A 314 -16.81 -12.51 -80.88
CA ARG A 314 -16.38 -11.13 -81.01
C ARG A 314 -17.48 -10.45 -81.80
N GLU A 315 -18.50 -9.95 -81.10
CA GLU A 315 -19.22 -8.80 -81.60
C GLU A 315 -18.16 -7.79 -82.02
N GLU A 316 -18.15 -7.46 -83.31
CA GLU A 316 -17.31 -6.43 -83.89
C GLU A 316 -17.71 -5.09 -83.26
N LYS A 317 -17.26 -4.82 -82.03
CA LYS A 317 -17.03 -3.46 -81.59
C LYS A 317 -15.82 -2.95 -82.36
N ASN A 318 -16.02 -2.62 -83.63
CA ASN A 318 -15.26 -1.65 -84.41
C ASN A 318 -15.87 -1.54 -85.82
N ASN A 319 -16.89 -0.67 -85.94
CA ASN A 319 -17.08 0.33 -87.00
C ASN A 319 -18.57 0.66 -87.21
N VAL A 320 -19.10 1.57 -86.39
CA VAL A 320 -19.87 2.75 -86.83
C VAL A 320 -19.48 3.92 -85.93
#